data_AF-A0A7V4UNR5-F1
#
_entry.id   AF-A0A7V4UNR5-F1
#
_cell.length_a   1.000
_cell.length_b   1.000
_cell.length_c   1.000
_cell.angle_alpha   90.00
_cell.angle_beta   90.00
_cell.angle_gamma   90.00
#
_symmetry.space_group_name_H-M   'P 1'
#
loop_
_entity.id
_entity.type
_entity.pdbx_description
1 polymer ?
#
loop_
_entity_poly.entity_id
_entity_poly.type
_entity_poly.pdbx_seq_one_letter_code
_entity_poly.pdbx_strand_id
1 'polypeptide(L)' 'MARLACVLGLTHNPFHYRLTKQPRSEWSQDTANMVERGEILCEKLRQARPESLIVVGNDHFHQFFMDNMP' A
#
# COMPACT_ATOMS: atom_id res chain seq x y z
N MET A 1 -0.58 -10.68 25.75
CA MET A 1 0.33 -10.90 24.59
C MET A 1 -0.24 -10.18 23.39
N ALA A 2 0.61 -9.63 22.53
CA ALA A 2 0.16 -9.06 21.25
C ALA A 2 -0.33 -10.17 20.31
N ARG A 3 -1.26 -9.84 19.41
CA ARG A 3 -1.83 -10.77 18.42
C ARG A 3 -1.73 -10.16 17.03
N LEU A 4 -1.30 -10.97 16.06
CA LEU A 4 -1.41 -10.60 14.64
C LEU A 4 -2.89 -10.62 14.24
N ALA A 5 -3.45 -9.43 13.97
CA ALA A 5 -4.86 -9.28 13.62
C ALA A 5 -5.14 -9.58 12.14
N CYS A 6 -4.23 -9.17 11.25
CA CYS A 6 -4.32 -9.34 9.81
C CYS A 6 -2.94 -9.18 9.17
N VAL A 7 -2.72 -9.79 8.01
CA VAL A 7 -1.53 -9.58 7.17
C VAL A 7 -2.00 -9.19 5.77
N LEU A 8 -1.49 -8.07 5.26
CA LEU A 8 -1.84 -7.51 3.96
C LEU A 8 -0.58 -7.35 3.11
N GLY A 9 -0.64 -7.80 1.86
CA GLY A 9 0.39 -7.55 0.86
C GLY A 9 -0.10 -6.49 -0.12
N LEU A 10 0.68 -5.44 -0.33
CA LEU A 10 0.37 -4.36 -1.27
C LEU A 10 1.63 -3.88 -1.99
N THR A 11 1.41 -3.35 -3.18
CA THR A 11 2.42 -2.64 -3.97
C THR A 11 2.48 -1.18 -3.52
N HIS A 12 3.69 -0.61 -3.42
CA HIS A 12 3.92 0.80 -3.09
C HIS A 12 4.42 1.62 -4.29
N ASN A 13 4.17 1.18 -5.53
CA ASN A 13 4.62 1.89 -6.71
C ASN A 13 4.11 3.36 -6.70
N PRO A 14 5.00 4.36 -6.75
CA PRO A 14 4.61 5.76 -6.61
C PRO A 14 3.69 6.25 -7.73
N PHE A 15 3.69 5.61 -8.91
CA PHE A 15 2.82 5.99 -10.02
C PHE A 15 1.35 5.69 -9.75
N HIS A 16 1.04 4.75 -8.87
CA HIS A 16 -0.35 4.40 -8.52
C HIS A 16 -1.12 5.60 -7.95
N TYR A 17 -0.46 6.44 -7.15
CA TYR A 17 -1.07 7.66 -6.64
C TYR A 17 -1.50 8.60 -7.77
N ARG A 18 -0.63 8.79 -8.77
CA ARG A 18 -0.94 9.65 -9.92
C ARG A 18 -2.06 9.05 -10.79
N LEU A 19 -1.99 7.75 -11.08
CA LEU A 19 -2.96 7.06 -11.93
C LEU A 19 -4.38 7.10 -11.36
N THR A 20 -4.52 6.92 -10.04
CA THR A 20 -5.82 6.95 -9.36
C THR A 20 -6.42 8.36 -9.20
N LYS A 21 -5.64 9.41 -9.48
CA LYS A 21 -6.10 10.81 -9.47
C LYS A 21 -6.58 11.31 -10.83
N GLN A 22 -6.32 10.58 -11.90
CA GLN A 22 -6.87 10.89 -13.22
C GLN A 22 -8.38 10.63 -13.25
N PRO A 23 -9.12 11.28 -14.16
CA PRO A 23 -10.52 10.93 -14.43
C PRO A 23 -10.69 9.43 -14.67
N ARG A 24 -11.75 8.84 -14.14
CA ARG A 24 -12.01 7.40 -14.29
C ARG A 24 -12.13 6.93 -15.75
N SER A 25 -12.51 7.84 -16.65
CA SER A 25 -12.53 7.60 -18.11
C SER A 25 -11.15 7.40 -18.73
N GLU A 26 -10.08 7.83 -18.04
CA GLU A 26 -8.69 7.68 -18.48
C GLU A 26 -8.00 6.48 -17.85
N TRP A 27 -8.67 5.76 -16.94
CA TRP A 27 -8.08 4.62 -16.27
C TRP A 27 -7.92 3.45 -17.24
N SER A 28 -6.73 2.84 -17.23
CA SER A 28 -6.55 1.52 -17.81
C SER A 28 -7.26 0.46 -16.96
N GLN A 29 -7.43 -0.74 -17.53
CA GLN A 29 -7.96 -1.88 -16.78
C GLN A 29 -7.07 -2.22 -15.56
N ASP A 30 -5.76 -2.04 -15.67
CA ASP A 30 -4.83 -2.28 -14.56
C ASP A 30 -5.05 -1.30 -13.41
N THR A 31 -5.26 -0.01 -13.70
CA THR A 31 -5.59 0.99 -12.68
C THR A 31 -6.91 0.65 -11.99
N ALA A 32 -7.93 0.23 -12.75
CA ALA A 32 -9.20 -0.19 -12.19
C ALA A 32 -9.05 -1.43 -11.28
N ASN A 33 -8.36 -2.47 -11.75
CA ASN A 33 -8.10 -3.70 -10.97
C ASN A 33 -7.31 -3.41 -9.69
N MET A 34 -6.36 -2.49 -9.75
CA MET A 34 -5.58 -2.07 -8.58
C MET A 34 -6.46 -1.36 -7.55
N VAL A 35 -7.35 -0.46 -7.96
CA VAL A 35 -8.28 0.23 -7.05
C VAL A 35 -9.20 -0.77 -6.38
N GLU A 36 -9.78 -1.71 -7.14
CA GLU A 36 -10.62 -2.78 -6.59
C GLU A 36 -9.88 -3.62 -5.55
N ARG A 37 -8.63 -4.02 -5.84
CA ARG A 37 -7.78 -4.72 -4.87
C ARG A 37 -7.53 -3.87 -3.62
N GLY A 38 -7.28 -2.58 -3.79
CA GLY A 38 -7.13 -1.63 -2.69
C GLY A 38 -8.36 -1.59 -1.78
N GLU A 39 -9.56 -1.56 -2.36
CA GLU A 39 -10.82 -1.58 -1.62
C GLU A 39 -11.01 -2.87 -0.80
N ILE A 40 -10.66 -4.02 -1.39
CA ILE A 40 -10.67 -5.32 -0.69
C ILE A 40 -9.71 -5.31 0.51
N LEU A 41 -8.50 -4.78 0.35
CA LEU A 41 -7.52 -4.70 1.44
C LEU A 41 -7.97 -3.74 2.54
N CYS A 42 -8.55 -2.60 2.17
CA CYS A 42 -9.15 -1.66 3.11
C CYS A 42 -10.26 -2.32 3.92
N GLU A 43 -11.11 -3.13 3.29
CA GLU A 43 -12.19 -3.82 3.98
C GLU A 43 -11.66 -4.88 4.96
N LYS A 44 -10.67 -5.67 4.55
CA LYS A 44 -9.97 -6.60 5.46
C LYS A 44 -9.38 -5.88 6.68
N LEU A 45 -8.79 -4.71 6.46
CA LEU A 45 -8.21 -3.91 7.55
C LEU A 45 -9.29 -3.40 8.51
N ARG A 46 -10.43 -2.91 7.98
CA ARG A 46 -11.58 -2.46 8.79
C ARG A 46 -12.14 -3.59 9.65
N GLN A 47 -12.29 -4.79 9.09
CA GLN A 47 -12.78 -5.95 9.83
C GLN A 47 -11.82 -6.39 10.93
N ALA A 48 -10.52 -6.35 10.65
CA ALA A 48 -9.47 -6.74 11.60
C ALA A 48 -9.36 -5.80 12.81
N ARG A 49 -9.77 -4.53 12.67
CA ARG A 49 -9.73 -3.48 13.71
C ARG A 49 -8.41 -3.48 14.51
N PRO A 50 -7.24 -3.38 13.85
CA PRO A 50 -5.97 -3.41 14.58
C PRO A 50 -5.78 -2.14 15.39
N GLU A 51 -5.15 -2.26 16.56
CA GLU A 51 -4.77 -1.13 17.41
C GLU A 51 -3.46 -0.49 16.94
N SER A 52 -2.65 -1.22 16.17
CA SER A 52 -1.38 -0.76 15.60
C SER A 52 -1.15 -1.33 14.21
N LEU A 53 -0.42 -0.57 13.40
CA LEU A 53 0.01 -0.97 12.06
C LEU A 53 1.53 -1.07 12.04
N ILE A 54 2.05 -2.23 11.63
CA ILE A 54 3.46 -2.42 11.33
C ILE A 54 3.59 -2.48 9.81
N VAL A 55 4.29 -1.50 9.23
CA VAL A 55 4.51 -1.41 7.79
C VAL A 55 5.94 -1.82 7.49
N VAL A 56 6.10 -2.78 6.58
CA VAL A 56 7.40 -3.24 6.12
C VAL A 56 7.54 -2.85 4.64
N GLY A 57 8.60 -2.13 4.33
CA GLY A 57 8.95 -1.71 2.97
C GLY A 57 10.44 -1.39 2.89
N ASN A 58 10.93 -1.14 1.68
CA ASN A 58 12.28 -0.65 1.47
C ASN A 58 12.29 0.88 1.35
N ASP A 59 13.38 1.48 1.82
CA ASP A 59 13.72 2.85 1.47
C ASP A 59 14.13 2.92 -0.01
N HIS A 60 13.79 4.04 -0.66
CA HIS A 60 14.16 4.31 -2.05
C HIS A 60 15.16 5.46 -2.13
N PHE A 61 16.24 5.38 -1.34
CA PHE A 61 17.23 6.45 -1.18
C PHE A 61 16.63 7.76 -0.64
N HIS A 62 15.73 7.65 0.33
CA HIS A 62 15.16 8.79 1.05
C HIS A 62 15.73 8.96 2.46
N GLN A 63 16.04 7.85 3.12
CA GLN A 63 16.63 7.82 4.46
C GLN A 63 18.01 7.16 4.47
N PHE A 64 18.19 6.15 3.62
CA PHE A 64 19.42 5.37 3.52
C PHE A 64 20.08 5.59 2.15
N PHE A 65 21.33 6.00 2.21
CA PHE A 65 22.24 6.30 1.13
C PHE A 65 23.45 5.37 1.20
N MET A 66 24.37 5.54 0.26
CA MET A 66 25.54 4.66 0.15
C MET A 66 26.46 4.72 1.38
N ASP A 67 26.46 5.83 2.11
CA ASP A 67 27.33 6.11 3.26
C ASP A 67 26.68 5.83 4.63
N ASN A 68 25.37 5.56 4.68
CA ASN A 68 24.64 5.27 5.92
C ASN A 68 23.66 4.08 5.78
N MET A 69 23.90 3.18 4.82
CA MET A 69 23.11 1.97 4.67
C MET A 69 23.25 1.10 5.95
N PRO A 70 22.15 0.75 6.62
CA PRO A 70 22.15 0.02 7.89
C PRO A 70 22.53 -1.44 7.72
#